data_AF-A0AAN9W537-F1
#
_entry.id   AF-A0AAN9W537-F1
#
_cell.length_a   1.000
_cell.length_b   1.000
_cell.length_c   1.000
_cell.angle_alpha   90.00
_cell.angle_beta   90.00
_cell.angle_gamma   90.00
#
_symmetry.space_group_name_H-M   'P 1'
#
loop_
_entity.id
_entity.type
_entity.pdbx_description
1 polymer ?
#
loop_
_entity_poly.entity_id
_entity_poly.type
_entity_poly.pdbx_seq_one_letter_code
_entity_poly.pdbx_strand_id
1 'polypeptide(L)'
;MKDNQVGGLVRSIATIRANHSCAWETATLVNDIFQTLLLLLLAYVLTLTVSFLYYAVLWQRLALTPPQALYMAQGAAAGAGTAAAVAWASGAAVAEGAERADAAAAALLLAARGFPAAEREAQLLLAQRRAQRVRFTAGGLFPLDLRFFVSWFGTVAAYLVVVVQFTPPLATAGESPLIANCSTARKE
;
A
#
# COMPACT_ATOMS: atom_id res chain seq x y z
N MET A 1 -8.57 51.25 2.47
CA MET A 1 -8.40 50.15 3.44
C MET A 1 -8.82 48.79 2.87
N LYS A 2 -9.97 48.67 2.17
CA LYS A 2 -10.40 47.42 1.51
C LYS A 2 -9.42 46.91 0.44
N ASP A 3 -8.84 47.79 -0.38
CA ASP A 3 -7.94 47.36 -1.47
C ASP A 3 -6.64 46.71 -0.97
N ASN A 4 -6.12 47.14 0.18
CA ASN A 4 -4.95 46.51 0.81
C ASN A 4 -5.27 45.11 1.35
N GLN A 5 -6.50 44.87 1.83
CA GLN A 5 -6.94 43.52 2.25
C GLN A 5 -7.09 42.57 1.07
N VAL A 6 -7.66 43.05 -0.04
CA VAL A 6 -7.82 42.24 -1.26
C VAL A 6 -6.47 41.88 -1.86
N GLY A 7 -5.55 42.85 -1.96
CA GLY A 7 -4.19 42.60 -2.43
C GLY A 7 -3.43 41.59 -1.56
N GLY A 8 -3.60 41.66 -0.24
CA GLY A 8 -3.02 40.70 0.70
C GLY A 8 -3.58 39.28 0.52
N LEU A 9 -4.90 39.14 0.35
CA LEU A 9 -5.56 37.85 0.15
C LEU A 9 -5.13 37.19 -1.16
N VAL A 10 -5.12 37.95 -2.26
CA VAL A 10 -4.66 37.47 -3.58
C VAL A 10 -3.21 37.02 -3.52
N ARG A 11 -2.33 37.80 -2.89
CA ARG A 11 -0.92 37.42 -2.73
C ARG A 11 -0.76 36.15 -1.89
N SER A 12 -1.55 36.00 -0.82
CA SER A 12 -1.54 34.79 0.01
C SER A 12 -1.95 33.54 -0.79
N ILE A 13 -3.06 33.62 -1.55
CA ILE A 13 -3.53 32.52 -2.39
C ILE A 13 -2.49 32.16 -3.46
N ALA A 14 -1.87 33.16 -4.09
CA ALA A 14 -0.81 32.95 -5.06
C ALA A 14 0.42 32.25 -4.46
N THR A 15 0.83 32.63 -3.24
CA THR A 15 1.91 31.95 -2.52
C THR A 15 1.55 30.50 -2.19
N ILE A 16 0.31 30.24 -1.75
CA ILE A 16 -0.16 28.86 -1.49
C ILE A 16 -0.13 28.03 -2.77
N ARG A 17 -0.53 28.59 -3.91
CA ARG A 17 -0.47 27.93 -5.22
C ARG A 17 0.96 27.60 -5.61
N ALA A 18 1.90 28.54 -5.46
CA ALA A 18 3.32 28.31 -5.75
C ALA A 18 3.91 27.21 -4.85
N ASN A 19 3.62 27.24 -3.55
CA ASN A 19 4.04 26.20 -2.62
C ASN A 19 3.45 24.84 -2.96
N HIS A 20 2.19 24.79 -3.40
CA HIS A 20 1.55 23.55 -3.83
C HIS A 20 2.20 22.98 -5.09
N SER A 21 2.55 23.80 -6.08
CA SER A 21 3.28 23.37 -7.28
C SER A 21 4.64 22.78 -6.92
N CYS A 22 5.40 23.48 -6.08
CA CYS A 22 6.72 23.01 -5.61
C CYS A 22 6.61 21.69 -4.82
N ALA A 23 5.62 21.56 -3.94
CA ALA A 23 5.37 20.33 -3.20
C ALA A 23 4.97 19.17 -4.12
N TRP A 24 4.16 19.45 -5.15
CA TRP A 24 3.79 18.44 -6.16
C TRP A 24 5.00 17.99 -6.97
N GLU A 25 5.81 18.92 -7.47
CA GLU A 25 7.06 18.64 -8.20
C GLU A 25 8.03 17.80 -7.36
N THR A 26 8.17 18.15 -6.07
CA THR A 26 8.98 17.38 -5.13
C THR A 26 8.42 15.98 -4.95
N ALA A 27 7.11 15.83 -4.77
CA ALA A 27 6.47 14.52 -4.62
C ALA A 27 6.62 13.65 -5.88
N THR A 28 6.50 14.23 -7.07
CA THR A 28 6.74 13.51 -8.33
C THR A 28 8.19 13.09 -8.48
N LEU A 29 9.14 13.95 -8.12
CA LEU A 29 10.57 13.62 -8.15
C LEU A 29 10.91 12.49 -7.17
N VAL A 30 10.36 12.53 -5.95
CA VAL A 30 10.48 11.43 -4.98
C VAL A 30 9.88 10.15 -5.55
N ASN A 31 8.68 10.21 -6.14
CA ASN A 31 8.07 9.04 -6.77
C ASN A 31 8.97 8.46 -7.88
N ASP A 32 9.51 9.30 -8.76
CA ASP A 32 10.34 8.85 -9.88
C ASP A 32 11.65 8.21 -9.43
N ILE A 33 12.25 8.72 -8.35
CA ILE A 33 13.48 8.17 -7.76
C ILE A 33 13.20 6.83 -7.05
N PHE A 34 12.13 6.78 -6.24
CA PHE A 34 11.88 5.65 -5.36
C PHE A 34 10.96 4.57 -5.94
N GLN A 35 10.29 4.80 -7.07
CA GLN A 35 9.31 3.85 -7.62
C GLN A 35 9.88 2.44 -7.84
N THR A 36 11.11 2.32 -8.35
CA THR A 36 11.76 1.03 -8.60
C THR A 36 12.19 0.37 -7.29
N LEU A 37 12.67 1.17 -6.34
CA LEU A 37 13.04 0.69 -5.00
C LEU A 37 11.81 0.20 -4.23
N LEU A 38 10.69 0.92 -4.32
CA LEU A 38 9.41 0.53 -3.74
C LEU A 38 8.89 -0.78 -4.34
N LEU A 39 9.00 -0.94 -5.67
CA LEU A 39 8.63 -2.18 -6.33
C LEU A 39 9.48 -3.36 -5.84
N LEU A 40 10.80 -3.18 -5.79
CA LEU A 40 11.73 -4.21 -5.33
C LEU A 40 11.47 -4.56 -3.85
N LEU A 41 11.24 -3.55 -3.02
CA LEU A 41 10.93 -3.72 -1.60
C LEU A 41 9.62 -4.50 -1.42
N LEU A 42 8.56 -4.16 -2.15
CA LEU A 42 7.28 -4.85 -2.04
C LEU A 42 7.38 -6.30 -2.53
N ALA A 43 8.09 -6.55 -3.64
CA ALA A 43 8.34 -7.90 -4.14
C ALA A 43 9.14 -8.73 -3.12
N TYR A 44 10.17 -8.13 -2.50
CA TYR A 44 10.97 -8.75 -1.46
C TYR A 44 10.13 -9.08 -0.22
N VAL A 45 9.36 -8.11 0.29
CA VAL A 45 8.49 -8.30 1.46
C VAL A 45 7.44 -9.37 1.18
N LEU A 46 6.79 -9.36 0.01
CA LEU A 46 5.83 -10.40 -0.37
C LEU A 46 6.48 -11.79 -0.37
N THR A 47 7.66 -11.93 -0.97
CA THR A 47 8.40 -13.20 -1.04
C THR A 47 8.77 -13.70 0.35
N LEU A 48 9.24 -12.80 1.23
CA LEU A 48 9.52 -13.14 2.62
C LEU A 48 8.26 -13.56 3.36
N THR A 49 7.17 -12.80 3.27
CA THR A 49 5.90 -13.12 3.93
C THR A 49 5.39 -14.49 3.50
N VAL A 50 5.36 -14.77 2.20
CA VAL A 50 4.95 -16.08 1.65
C VAL A 50 5.86 -17.20 2.17
N SER A 51 7.18 -17.00 2.14
CA SER A 51 8.16 -18.00 2.60
C SER A 51 7.99 -18.28 4.10
N PHE A 52 7.91 -17.24 4.94
CA PHE A 52 7.74 -17.39 6.38
C PHE A 52 6.42 -18.09 6.72
N LEU A 53 5.33 -17.74 6.03
CA LEU A 53 4.03 -18.39 6.23
C LEU A 53 4.05 -19.86 5.82
N TYR A 54 4.69 -20.19 4.70
CA TYR A 54 4.89 -21.58 4.29
C TYR A 54 5.67 -22.37 5.36
N TYR A 55 6.80 -21.84 5.82
CA TYR A 55 7.57 -22.46 6.89
C TYR A 55 6.82 -22.53 8.21
N ALA A 56 5.95 -21.57 8.53
CA ALA A 56 5.11 -21.59 9.72
C ALA A 56 4.01 -22.66 9.66
N VAL A 57 3.48 -22.98 8.48
CA VAL A 57 2.55 -24.11 8.32
C VAL A 57 3.31 -25.43 8.40
N LEU A 58 4.47 -25.53 7.75
CA LEU A 58 5.34 -26.72 7.81
C LEU A 58 5.86 -26.98 9.24
N TRP A 59 6.10 -25.90 10.00
CA TRP A 59 6.52 -25.92 11.40
C TRP A 59 5.61 -26.75 12.29
N GLN A 60 4.30 -26.53 12.18
CA GLN A 60 3.30 -27.24 12.99
C GLN A 60 3.40 -28.76 12.81
N ARG A 61 4.01 -29.23 11.72
CA ARG A 61 4.18 -30.65 11.42
C ARG A 61 5.59 -31.18 11.68
N LEU A 62 6.63 -30.34 11.56
CA LEU A 62 8.03 -30.75 11.70
C LEU A 62 8.58 -30.71 13.14
N ALA A 63 7.78 -30.27 14.12
CA ALA A 63 8.18 -30.22 15.54
C ALA A 63 9.55 -29.56 15.78
N LEU A 64 9.89 -28.49 15.04
CA LEU A 64 11.22 -27.90 15.22
C LEU A 64 11.35 -27.17 16.58
N THR A 65 12.55 -26.66 16.89
CA THR A 65 12.91 -26.14 18.22
C THR A 65 12.45 -24.68 18.48
N PRO A 66 11.92 -24.33 19.67
CA PRO A 66 11.41 -22.99 20.02
C PRO A 66 12.19 -21.75 19.48
N PRO A 67 13.54 -21.70 19.46
CA PRO A 67 14.27 -20.57 18.88
C PRO A 67 14.01 -20.33 17.40
N GLN A 68 13.79 -21.38 16.61
CA GLN A 68 13.50 -21.25 15.18
C GLN A 68 12.09 -20.69 14.94
N ALA A 69 11.10 -21.03 15.78
CA ALA A 69 9.77 -20.44 15.71
C ALA A 69 9.79 -18.93 15.98
N LEU A 70 10.57 -18.50 16.97
CA LEU A 70 10.73 -17.08 17.29
C LEU A 70 11.33 -16.31 16.11
N TYR A 71 12.35 -16.86 15.45
CA TYR A 71 12.96 -16.24 14.28
C TYR A 71 11.97 -16.09 13.11
N MET A 72 11.18 -17.13 12.83
CA MET A 72 10.15 -17.09 11.78
C MET A 72 9.05 -16.08 12.10
N ALA A 73 8.60 -16.01 13.35
CA ALA A 73 7.60 -15.05 13.80
C ALA A 73 8.10 -13.61 13.69
N GLN A 74 9.36 -13.35 14.06
CA GLN A 74 9.99 -12.03 13.89
C GLN A 74 10.09 -11.64 12.42
N GLY A 75 10.49 -12.56 11.53
CA GLY A 75 10.57 -12.31 10.09
C GLY A 75 9.21 -11.98 9.47
N ALA A 76 8.16 -12.74 9.82
CA ALA A 76 6.81 -12.46 9.38
C ALA A 76 6.29 -11.11 9.90
N ALA A 77 6.53 -10.81 11.18
CA ALA A 77 6.12 -9.55 11.81
C ALA A 77 6.86 -8.35 11.19
N ALA A 78 8.16 -8.47 10.92
CA ALA A 78 8.94 -7.43 10.26
C ALA A 78 8.41 -7.15 8.84
N GLY A 79 8.17 -8.19 8.05
CA GLY A 79 7.60 -8.05 6.71
C GLY A 79 6.22 -7.37 6.72
N ALA A 80 5.32 -7.83 7.60
CA ALA A 80 4.00 -7.21 7.77
C ALA A 80 4.09 -5.75 8.27
N GLY A 81 5.04 -5.44 9.15
CA GLY A 81 5.30 -4.09 9.63
C GLY A 81 5.78 -3.16 8.52
N THR A 82 6.73 -3.60 7.69
CA THR A 82 7.20 -2.83 6.54
C THR A 82 6.09 -2.61 5.51
N ALA A 83 5.31 -3.65 5.22
CA ALA A 83 4.12 -3.58 4.37
C ALA A 83 3.15 -2.49 4.84
N ALA A 84 2.78 -2.53 6.13
CA ALA A 84 1.85 -1.59 6.74
C ALA A 84 2.41 -0.16 6.76
N ALA A 85 3.71 0.01 7.05
CA ALA A 85 4.36 1.31 7.04
C ALA A 85 4.32 1.96 5.64
N VAL A 86 4.63 1.18 4.60
CA VAL A 86 4.54 1.64 3.21
C VAL A 86 3.08 1.97 2.86
N ALA A 87 2.12 1.13 3.24
CA ALA A 87 0.69 1.38 3.01
C ALA A 87 0.20 2.68 3.65
N TRP A 88 0.61 2.91 4.88
CA TRP A 88 0.24 4.09 5.62
C TRP A 88 0.88 5.34 5.00
N ALA A 89 2.17 5.29 4.69
CA ALA A 89 2.90 6.43 4.13
C ALA A 89 2.44 6.80 2.72
N SER A 90 2.19 5.81 1.86
CA SER A 90 1.83 6.03 0.44
C SER A 90 0.34 6.25 0.20
N GLY A 91 -0.51 5.64 1.03
CA GLY A 91 -1.97 5.71 0.90
C GLY A 91 -2.61 6.63 1.93
N ALA A 92 -2.60 6.23 3.20
CA ALA A 92 -3.38 6.90 4.25
C ALA A 92 -2.90 8.34 4.52
N ALA A 93 -1.60 8.54 4.74
CA ALA A 93 -1.04 9.86 5.02
C ALA A 93 -1.23 10.84 3.84
N VAL A 94 -1.10 10.35 2.60
CA VAL A 94 -1.31 11.15 1.38
C VAL A 94 -2.79 11.49 1.20
N ALA A 95 -3.69 10.52 1.44
CA ALA A 95 -5.13 10.75 1.35
C ALA A 95 -5.61 11.75 2.41
N GLU A 96 -5.18 11.59 3.67
CA GLU A 96 -5.48 12.55 4.74
C GLU A 96 -4.91 13.94 4.42
N GLY A 97 -3.68 13.99 3.89
CA GLY A 97 -3.05 15.24 3.46
C GLY A 97 -3.85 15.93 2.37
N ALA A 98 -4.32 15.18 1.37
CA ALA A 98 -5.16 15.68 0.29
C ALA A 98 -6.53 16.17 0.78
N GLU A 99 -7.16 15.47 1.73
CA GLU A 99 -8.46 15.87 2.29
C GLU A 99 -8.36 17.16 3.10
N ARG A 100 -7.36 17.27 4.00
CA ARG A 100 -7.10 18.51 4.77
C ARG A 100 -6.79 19.68 3.84
N ALA A 101 -6.04 19.40 2.78
CA ALA A 101 -5.74 20.37 1.75
C ALA A 101 -7.01 20.85 1.04
N ASP A 102 -7.88 19.95 0.58
CA ASP A 102 -9.15 20.29 -0.08
C ASP A 102 -10.07 21.10 0.84
N ALA A 103 -10.16 20.73 2.12
CA ALA A 103 -10.92 21.50 3.12
C ALA A 103 -10.38 22.92 3.30
N ALA A 104 -9.05 23.09 3.39
CA ALA A 104 -8.43 24.41 3.50
C ALA A 104 -8.66 25.26 2.24
N ALA A 105 -8.61 24.66 1.06
CA ALA A 105 -8.89 25.36 -0.20
C ALA A 105 -10.36 25.78 -0.32
N ALA A 106 -11.30 24.96 0.17
CA ALA A 106 -12.71 25.33 0.27
C ALA A 106 -12.94 26.48 1.27
N ALA A 107 -12.24 26.48 2.41
CA ALA A 107 -12.28 27.60 3.36
C ALA A 107 -11.75 28.90 2.75
N LEU A 108 -10.67 28.83 1.95
CA LEU A 108 -10.14 29.99 1.22
C LEU A 108 -11.12 30.53 0.18
N LEU A 109 -11.84 29.67 -0.53
CA LEU A 109 -12.92 30.12 -1.43
C LEU A 109 -14.00 30.89 -0.68
N LEU A 110 -14.43 30.37 0.47
CA LEU A 110 -15.45 31.03 1.30
C LEU A 110 -14.95 32.38 1.82
N ALA A 111 -13.68 32.46 2.23
CA ALA A 111 -13.05 33.72 2.65
C ALA A 111 -12.87 34.72 1.48
N ALA A 112 -12.71 34.22 0.25
CA ALA A 112 -12.58 35.03 -0.95
C ALA A 112 -13.93 35.50 -1.54
N ARG A 113 -15.07 35.02 -1.02
CA ARG A 113 -16.40 35.43 -1.48
C ARG A 113 -16.57 36.95 -1.37
N GLY A 114 -17.07 37.55 -2.45
CA GLY A 114 -17.25 39.00 -2.54
C GLY A 114 -16.05 39.75 -3.12
N PHE A 115 -14.94 39.05 -3.40
CA PHE A 115 -13.76 39.62 -4.06
C PHE A 115 -13.45 38.85 -5.35
N PRO A 116 -13.86 39.36 -6.53
CA PRO A 116 -13.81 38.59 -7.78
C PRO A 116 -12.38 38.18 -8.18
N ALA A 117 -11.38 39.01 -7.85
CA ALA A 117 -9.98 38.70 -8.11
C ALA A 117 -9.45 37.54 -7.23
N ALA A 118 -9.82 37.52 -5.95
CA ALA A 118 -9.41 36.47 -5.01
C ALA A 118 -10.16 35.16 -5.25
N GLU A 119 -11.44 35.26 -5.60
CA GLU A 119 -12.27 34.09 -5.93
C GLU A 119 -11.74 33.36 -7.16
N ARG A 120 -11.34 34.10 -8.21
CA ARG A 120 -10.74 33.52 -9.41
C ARG A 120 -9.44 32.76 -9.09
N GLU A 121 -8.57 33.33 -8.26
CA GLU A 121 -7.33 32.66 -7.85
C GLU A 121 -7.58 31.42 -6.99
N ALA A 122 -8.55 31.47 -6.07
CA ALA A 122 -8.92 30.31 -5.27
C ALA A 122 -9.57 29.19 -6.11
N GLN A 123 -10.35 29.52 -7.15
CA GLN A 123 -10.88 28.55 -8.10
C GLN A 123 -9.76 27.88 -8.92
N LEU A 124 -8.75 28.65 -9.36
CA LEU A 124 -7.59 28.11 -10.06
C LEU A 124 -6.79 27.14 -9.18
N LEU A 125 -6.58 27.49 -7.91
CA LEU A 125 -5.93 26.61 -6.93
C LEU A 125 -6.65 25.27 -6.80
N LEU A 126 -7.99 25.29 -6.71
CA LEU A 126 -8.80 24.08 -6.62
C LEU A 126 -8.79 23.25 -7.90
N ALA A 127 -8.85 23.90 -9.07
CA ALA A 127 -8.74 23.22 -10.34
C ALA A 127 -7.38 22.52 -10.47
N GLN A 128 -6.29 23.21 -10.11
CA GLN A 128 -4.94 22.67 -10.11
C GLN A 128 -4.83 21.46 -9.17
N ARG A 129 -5.34 21.54 -7.93
CA ARG A 129 -5.34 20.43 -6.97
C ARG A 129 -6.09 19.20 -7.45
N ARG A 130 -7.25 19.39 -8.09
CA ARG A 130 -8.02 18.28 -8.65
C ARG A 130 -7.29 17.59 -9.79
N ALA A 131 -6.58 18.35 -10.62
CA ALA A 131 -5.78 17.81 -11.71
C ALA A 131 -4.50 17.12 -11.22
N GLN A 132 -3.85 17.67 -10.19
CA GLN A 132 -2.53 17.25 -9.70
C GLN A 132 -2.63 16.41 -8.41
N ARG A 133 -3.38 15.30 -8.45
CA ARG A 133 -3.42 14.35 -7.33
C ARG A 133 -2.13 13.55 -7.26
N VAL A 134 -1.35 13.78 -6.21
CA VAL A 134 -0.15 12.97 -5.93
C VAL A 134 -0.57 11.52 -5.70
N ARG A 135 0.04 10.62 -6.45
CA ARG A 135 -0.11 9.17 -6.29
C ARG A 135 1.27 8.55 -6.37
N PHE A 136 1.62 7.77 -5.36
CA PHE A 136 2.84 6.97 -5.42
C PHE A 136 2.57 5.70 -6.22
N THR A 137 3.52 5.33 -7.06
CA THR A 137 3.44 4.16 -7.94
C THR A 137 4.65 3.26 -7.71
N ALA A 138 4.45 1.95 -7.65
CA ALA A 138 5.54 1.00 -7.66
C ALA A 138 5.95 0.68 -9.11
N GLY A 139 7.12 1.17 -9.52
CA GLY A 139 7.67 0.99 -10.87
C GLY A 139 6.74 1.38 -12.02
N GLY A 140 5.82 2.33 -11.81
CA GLY A 140 4.80 2.70 -12.79
C GLY A 140 3.73 1.64 -13.09
N LEU A 141 3.74 0.50 -12.40
CA LEU A 141 2.83 -0.62 -12.67
C LEU A 141 1.49 -0.46 -11.96
N PHE A 142 1.51 -0.10 -10.68
CA PHE A 142 0.31 0.04 -9.86
C PHE A 142 0.44 1.19 -8.86
N PRO A 143 -0.66 1.91 -8.57
CA PRO A 143 -0.68 2.90 -7.50
C PRO A 143 -0.61 2.19 -6.14
N LEU A 144 0.17 2.75 -5.23
CA LEU A 144 0.23 2.31 -3.83
C LEU A 144 -0.92 2.93 -3.04
N ASP A 145 -2.13 2.48 -3.34
CA ASP A 145 -3.33 2.87 -2.62
C ASP A 145 -3.72 1.80 -1.59
N LEU A 146 -4.62 2.16 -0.67
CA LEU A 146 -5.08 1.23 0.36
C LEU A 146 -5.70 -0.05 -0.24
N ARG A 147 -6.26 0.04 -1.45
CA ARG A 147 -6.85 -1.08 -2.19
C ARG A 147 -5.79 -2.08 -2.62
N PHE A 148 -4.63 -1.63 -3.08
CA PHE A 148 -3.49 -2.49 -3.37
C PHE A 148 -3.12 -3.34 -2.15
N PHE A 149 -3.03 -2.73 -0.97
CA PHE A 149 -2.69 -3.47 0.26
C PHE A 149 -3.78 -4.44 0.68
N VAL A 150 -5.07 -4.06 0.57
CA VAL A 150 -6.19 -4.99 0.83
C VAL A 150 -6.12 -6.19 -0.12
N SER A 151 -5.86 -5.98 -1.41
CA SER A 151 -5.67 -7.05 -2.38
C SER A 151 -4.46 -7.92 -2.02
N TRP A 152 -3.35 -7.31 -1.59
CA TRP A 152 -2.15 -8.04 -1.19
C TRP A 152 -2.40 -8.94 0.02
N PHE A 153 -3.06 -8.43 1.08
CA PHE A 153 -3.48 -9.24 2.22
C PHE A 153 -4.43 -10.36 1.81
N GLY A 154 -5.38 -10.09 0.91
CA GLY A 154 -6.27 -11.10 0.35
C GLY A 154 -5.52 -12.24 -0.35
N THR A 155 -4.52 -11.91 -1.17
CA THR A 155 -3.66 -12.90 -1.85
C THR A 155 -2.86 -13.74 -0.85
N VAL A 156 -2.30 -13.11 0.19
CA VAL A 156 -1.55 -13.81 1.25
C VAL A 156 -2.46 -14.78 2.02
N ALA A 157 -3.68 -14.33 2.36
CA ALA A 157 -4.66 -15.17 3.03
C ALA A 157 -5.12 -16.35 2.15
N ALA A 158 -5.37 -16.11 0.86
CA ALA A 158 -5.72 -17.16 -0.09
C ALA A 158 -4.60 -18.20 -0.25
N TYR A 159 -3.34 -17.74 -0.34
CA TYR A 159 -2.18 -18.62 -0.38
C TYR A 159 -2.10 -19.51 0.87
N LEU A 160 -2.32 -18.94 2.07
CA LEU A 160 -2.35 -19.71 3.31
C LEU A 160 -3.38 -20.83 3.29
N VAL A 161 -4.60 -20.55 2.83
CA VAL A 161 -5.67 -21.55 2.70
C VAL A 161 -5.22 -22.69 1.79
N VAL A 162 -4.62 -22.37 0.64
CA VAL A 162 -4.08 -23.36 -0.31
C VAL A 162 -2.97 -24.19 0.36
N VAL A 163 -2.00 -23.56 1.01
CA VAL A 163 -0.93 -24.29 1.69
C VAL A 163 -1.49 -25.24 2.74
N VAL A 164 -2.42 -24.79 3.58
CA VAL A 164 -3.01 -25.63 4.63
C VAL A 164 -3.77 -26.82 4.03
N GLN A 165 -4.54 -26.63 2.96
CA GLN A 165 -5.34 -27.68 2.32
C GLN A 165 -4.49 -28.70 1.54
N PHE A 166 -3.45 -28.24 0.85
CA PHE A 166 -2.65 -29.07 -0.05
C PHE A 166 -1.35 -29.59 0.58
N THR A 167 -1.05 -29.27 1.83
CA THR A 167 0.09 -29.88 2.54
C THR A 167 -0.26 -31.34 2.86
N PRO A 168 0.39 -32.34 2.22
CA PRO A 168 0.08 -33.75 2.44
C PRO A 168 0.26 -34.08 3.93
N PRO A 169 -0.61 -34.92 4.52
CA PRO A 169 -0.38 -35.43 5.87
C PRO A 169 1.05 -35.95 5.96
N LEU A 170 1.77 -35.55 7.02
CA LEU A 170 3.10 -36.06 7.27
C LEU A 170 2.92 -37.58 7.29
N ALA A 171 3.50 -38.28 6.31
CA ALA A 171 3.38 -39.72 6.23
C ALA A 171 3.90 -40.25 7.57
N THR A 172 2.98 -40.68 8.43
CA THR A 172 3.30 -41.57 9.52
C THR A 172 4.03 -42.72 8.84
N ALA A 173 5.28 -42.94 9.23
CA ALA A 173 6.03 -44.11 8.81
C ALA A 173 5.20 -45.34 9.18
N GLY A 174 4.37 -45.82 8.25
CA GLY A 174 3.32 -46.80 8.55
C GLY A 174 2.20 -46.90 7.52
N GLU A 175 1.78 -45.82 6.87
CA GLU A 175 0.69 -45.90 5.89
C GLU A 175 1.18 -45.55 4.48
N SER A 176 1.72 -46.57 3.80
CA SER A 176 1.63 -46.61 2.34
C SER A 176 0.15 -46.68 2.00
N PRO A 177 -0.44 -45.70 1.29
CA PRO A 177 -1.74 -45.93 0.71
C PRO A 177 -1.54 -47.06 -0.29
N LEU A 178 -2.27 -48.15 -0.07
CA LEU A 178 -2.59 -49.13 -1.08
C LEU A 178 -2.99 -48.37 -2.35
N ILE A 179 -2.03 -48.15 -3.26
CA ILE A 179 -2.33 -48.17 -4.68
C ILE A 179 -2.70 -49.63 -4.91
N ALA A 180 -3.95 -49.95 -4.59
CA ALA A 180 -4.58 -51.21 -4.90
C ALA A 180 -4.40 -51.37 -6.40
N ASN A 181 -3.50 -52.29 -6.74
CA ASN A 181 -3.20 -52.67 -8.08
C ASN A 181 -4.49 -53.31 -8.66
N CYS A 182 -5.36 -52.51 -9.28
CA CYS A 182 -6.59 -52.97 -9.91
C CYS A 182 -6.34 -53.88 -11.15
N SER A 183 -5.09 -54.27 -11.42
CA SER A 183 -4.75 -55.13 -12.55
C SER A 183 -4.81 -56.63 -12.24
N THR A 184 -5.01 -57.05 -10.99
CA THR A 184 -5.08 -58.48 -10.62
C THR A 184 -6.48 -59.06 -10.45
N ALA A 185 -7.55 -58.27 -10.58
CA ALA A 185 -8.93 -58.73 -10.38
C ALA A 185 -9.60 -59.34 -11.65
N ARG A 186 -8.83 -59.90 -12.59
CA ARG A 186 -9.40 -60.57 -13.77
C ARG A 186 -8.64 -61.83 -14.17
N LYS A 187 -8.70 -62.85 -13.31
CA LYS A 187 -8.51 -64.25 -13.67
C LYS A 187 -9.41 -65.13 -12.81
N GLU A 188 -10.68 -65.17 -13.17
CA GLU A 188 -11.51 -66.38 -13.08
C GLU A 188 -12.23 -66.53 -14.42
#